data_AF-A0A2N3T8K2-F1
#
_entry.id   AF-A0A2N3T8K2-F1
#
_cell.length_a   1.000
_cell.length_b   1.000
_cell.length_c   1.000
_cell.angle_alpha   90.00
_cell.angle_beta   90.00
_cell.angle_gamma   90.00
#
_symmetry.space_group_name_H-M   'P 1'
#
loop_
_entity.id
_entity.type
_entity.pdbx_description
1 polymer ?
#
loop_
_entity_poly.entity_id
_entity_poly.type
_entity_poly.pdbx_seq_one_letter_code
_entity_poly.pdbx_strand_id
1 'polypeptide(L)'
;MGHLKFEKTYFFIGIFAMFVLIIAIFALIVEKVSSNSFETGYQSGNNDGFLKGNSSGFNRGEMYGDSLGFHRGDSIGFARGFDSKHADILKIEEVFKKLKYEFKPKIYYARIIDNVASVGSSDSDGNYQEFSTVMNSINTELLTFLSDNFELEKKDRNHILAMYRKESHKMNRSAYRRLAYLNKQTHLEKEKTIFSKRNIQGLNNFDSVLGNQICDVVSIFMKGNIVDQYSNFFLKAGAKEICPYVASYAIRPYLVKLKKEGIIKDYERSEIKIKQQVNNQIAEFATAEVTTSAEERFSYVRDMWLGTSRATVQTDSRATTKVGFDLLKRFELKIDHLSQEIIVQFPTPHITSHEVNTQFRDIDDGWFVKVGPDRLNAINYSLRKQLLNEAWDNTNVYYDAIANAEELLKVIFGPISSSMPYPYSVKVKFGNGRERILIDHSNLSMQKVLNASTFKG
;
A
#
# COMPACT_ATOMS: atom_id res chain seq x y z
N MET A 1 -22.59 125.43 -88.14
CA MET A 1 -22.14 125.05 -86.79
C MET A 1 -23.36 124.58 -86.01
N GLY A 2 -23.48 123.27 -85.74
CA GLY A 2 -24.61 122.69 -85.01
C GLY A 2 -24.09 122.01 -83.75
N HIS A 3 -24.55 122.45 -82.58
CA HIS A 3 -24.19 121.89 -81.28
C HIS A 3 -24.93 120.56 -81.03
N LEU A 4 -24.18 119.50 -80.77
CA LEU A 4 -24.67 118.22 -80.24
C LEU A 4 -24.72 118.29 -78.71
N LYS A 5 -25.92 118.16 -78.14
CA LYS A 5 -26.15 117.93 -76.71
C LYS A 5 -25.81 116.47 -76.37
N PHE A 6 -24.91 116.25 -75.42
CA PHE A 6 -24.66 114.94 -74.81
C PHE A 6 -25.44 114.84 -73.48
N GLU A 7 -26.30 113.83 -73.35
CA GLU A 7 -27.02 113.53 -72.10
C GLU A 7 -26.12 112.76 -71.12
N LYS A 8 -25.99 113.28 -69.89
CA LYS A 8 -25.16 112.74 -68.80
C LYS A 8 -25.57 111.35 -68.28
N THR A 9 -26.69 110.80 -68.73
CA THR A 9 -27.31 109.59 -68.15
C THR A 9 -26.58 108.30 -68.52
N TYR A 10 -25.95 108.23 -69.70
CA TYR A 10 -25.33 106.99 -70.20
C TYR A 10 -23.95 106.68 -69.58
N PHE A 11 -23.25 107.67 -69.01
CA PHE A 11 -21.92 107.46 -68.42
C PHE A 11 -21.98 106.76 -67.05
N PHE A 12 -23.00 107.07 -66.23
CA PHE A 12 -23.15 106.48 -64.90
C PHE A 12 -23.60 105.01 -64.94
N ILE A 13 -24.37 104.62 -65.94
CA ILE A 13 -24.86 103.23 -66.07
C ILE A 13 -23.70 102.27 -66.41
N GLY A 14 -22.74 102.72 -67.23
CA GLY A 14 -21.58 101.90 -67.60
C GLY A 14 -20.65 101.58 -66.42
N ILE A 15 -20.42 102.55 -65.53
CA ILE A 15 -19.54 102.37 -64.36
C ILE A 15 -20.19 101.44 -63.33
N PHE A 16 -21.51 101.56 -63.12
CA PHE A 16 -22.23 100.71 -62.17
C PHE A 16 -22.24 99.25 -62.59
N ALA A 17 -22.45 98.98 -63.89
CA ALA A 17 -22.45 97.61 -64.41
C ALA A 17 -21.09 96.92 -64.25
N MET A 18 -19.97 97.65 -64.41
CA MET A 18 -18.64 97.06 -64.24
C MET A 18 -18.35 96.73 -62.76
N PHE A 19 -18.80 97.57 -61.84
CA PHE A 19 -18.59 97.36 -60.39
C PHE A 19 -19.33 96.12 -59.87
N VAL A 20 -20.56 95.90 -60.35
CA VAL A 20 -21.35 94.70 -60.00
C VAL A 20 -20.67 93.42 -60.48
N LEU A 21 -20.03 93.44 -61.65
CA LEU A 21 -19.39 92.27 -62.23
C LEU A 21 -18.12 91.86 -61.46
N ILE A 22 -17.35 92.83 -60.96
CA ILE A 22 -16.15 92.57 -60.14
C ILE A 22 -16.53 91.95 -58.79
N ILE A 23 -17.61 92.42 -58.16
CA ILE A 23 -18.09 91.88 -56.88
C ILE A 23 -18.53 90.41 -57.03
N ALA A 24 -19.21 90.09 -58.13
CA ALA A 24 -19.66 88.72 -58.40
C ALA A 24 -18.50 87.73 -58.58
N ILE A 25 -17.41 88.14 -59.25
CA ILE A 25 -16.22 87.30 -59.43
C ILE A 25 -15.51 87.05 -58.09
N PHE A 26 -15.42 88.06 -57.23
CA PHE A 26 -14.76 87.93 -55.93
C PHE A 26 -15.52 86.98 -54.99
N ALA A 27 -16.85 87.01 -55.02
CA ALA A 27 -17.69 86.10 -54.23
C ALA A 27 -17.44 84.62 -54.60
N LEU A 28 -17.32 84.32 -55.90
CA LEU A 28 -17.10 82.94 -56.37
C LEU A 28 -15.72 82.39 -55.99
N ILE A 29 -14.69 83.23 -55.86
CA ILE A 29 -13.35 82.80 -55.46
C ILE A 29 -13.31 82.49 -53.95
N VAL A 30 -13.97 83.28 -53.12
CA VAL A 30 -13.99 83.09 -51.66
C VAL A 30 -14.70 81.79 -51.27
N GLU A 31 -15.80 81.45 -51.96
CA GLU A 31 -16.55 80.23 -51.67
C GLU A 31 -15.74 78.95 -51.95
N LYS A 32 -14.93 78.94 -53.02
CA LYS A 32 -14.15 77.76 -53.44
C LYS A 32 -12.91 77.49 -52.56
N VAL A 33 -12.33 78.51 -51.93
CA VAL A 33 -11.17 78.34 -51.04
C VAL A 33 -11.60 77.86 -49.65
N SER A 34 -12.80 78.25 -49.19
CA SER A 34 -13.34 77.86 -47.89
C SER A 34 -13.71 76.38 -47.79
N SER A 35 -14.19 75.76 -48.87
CA SER A 35 -14.65 74.36 -48.82
C SER A 35 -13.49 73.35 -48.73
N ASN A 36 -12.43 73.55 -49.52
CA ASN A 36 -11.30 72.62 -49.59
C ASN A 36 -10.43 72.58 -48.31
N SER A 37 -10.37 73.69 -47.57
CA SER A 37 -9.55 73.79 -46.35
C SER A 37 -10.26 73.21 -45.12
N PHE A 38 -11.60 73.20 -45.10
CA PHE A 38 -12.37 72.56 -44.04
C PHE A 38 -12.34 71.02 -44.16
N GLU A 39 -12.49 70.50 -45.37
CA GLU A 39 -12.60 69.05 -45.59
C GLU A 39 -11.28 68.30 -45.33
N THR A 40 -10.15 68.89 -45.72
CA THR A 40 -8.80 68.33 -45.46
C THR A 40 -8.40 68.41 -43.99
N GLY A 41 -8.73 69.52 -43.30
CA GLY A 41 -8.50 69.65 -41.86
C GLY A 41 -9.34 68.68 -41.03
N TYR A 42 -10.62 68.51 -41.40
CA TYR A 42 -11.54 67.60 -40.72
C TYR A 42 -11.14 66.14 -40.90
N GLN A 43 -10.81 65.69 -42.11
CA GLN A 43 -10.41 64.30 -42.35
C GLN A 43 -9.09 63.94 -41.65
N SER A 44 -8.10 64.83 -41.68
CA SER A 44 -6.80 64.59 -41.03
C SER A 44 -6.92 64.56 -39.50
N GLY A 45 -7.63 65.53 -38.91
CA GLY A 45 -7.86 65.56 -37.46
C GLY A 45 -8.66 64.36 -36.95
N ASN A 46 -9.65 63.91 -37.71
CA ASN A 46 -10.49 62.79 -37.31
C ASN A 46 -9.76 61.45 -37.45
N ASN A 47 -9.00 61.22 -38.52
CA ASN A 47 -8.22 59.98 -38.66
C ASN A 47 -7.09 59.88 -37.64
N ASP A 48 -6.33 60.96 -37.42
CA ASP A 48 -5.20 60.91 -36.49
C ASP A 48 -5.67 60.83 -35.03
N GLY A 49 -6.75 61.55 -34.69
CA GLY A 49 -7.42 61.48 -33.40
C GLY A 49 -8.05 60.12 -33.14
N PHE A 50 -8.75 59.54 -34.12
CA PHE A 50 -9.38 58.23 -33.99
C PHE A 50 -8.34 57.10 -33.94
N LEU A 51 -7.31 57.10 -34.79
CA LEU A 51 -6.28 56.06 -34.79
C LEU A 51 -5.43 56.10 -33.51
N LYS A 52 -5.00 57.28 -33.04
CA LYS A 52 -4.26 57.40 -31.77
C LYS A 52 -5.15 57.13 -30.56
N GLY A 53 -6.36 57.63 -30.55
CA GLY A 53 -7.32 57.42 -29.46
C GLY A 53 -7.71 55.96 -29.32
N ASN A 54 -8.04 55.31 -30.43
CA ASN A 54 -8.47 53.92 -30.43
C ASN A 54 -7.28 52.98 -30.21
N SER A 55 -6.18 53.09 -30.97
CA SER A 55 -5.02 52.19 -30.78
C SER A 55 -4.39 52.34 -29.40
N SER A 56 -4.21 53.57 -28.90
CA SER A 56 -3.51 53.75 -27.61
C SER A 56 -4.43 53.66 -26.40
N GLY A 57 -5.72 53.94 -26.55
CA GLY A 57 -6.73 53.86 -25.49
C GLY A 57 -7.30 52.45 -25.34
N PHE A 58 -7.67 51.81 -26.46
CA PHE A 58 -8.18 50.43 -26.46
C PHE A 58 -7.10 49.44 -26.05
N ASN A 59 -5.93 49.46 -26.70
CA ASN A 59 -4.86 48.51 -26.36
C ASN A 59 -4.34 48.72 -24.93
N ARG A 60 -4.28 49.95 -24.41
CA ARG A 60 -3.97 50.17 -22.98
C ARG A 60 -5.09 49.67 -22.08
N GLY A 61 -6.34 49.97 -22.40
CA GLY A 61 -7.49 49.51 -21.64
C GLY A 61 -7.55 47.99 -21.54
N GLU A 62 -7.31 47.28 -22.65
CA GLU A 62 -7.28 45.83 -22.73
C GLU A 62 -6.05 45.25 -22.01
N MET A 63 -4.83 45.76 -22.25
CA MET A 63 -3.63 45.30 -21.52
C MET A 63 -3.75 45.49 -20.01
N TYR A 64 -4.21 46.66 -19.55
CA TYR A 64 -4.30 46.94 -18.11
C TYR A 64 -5.52 46.29 -17.46
N GLY A 65 -6.64 46.23 -18.17
CA GLY A 65 -7.87 45.57 -17.72
C GLY A 65 -7.71 44.06 -17.62
N ASP A 66 -7.25 43.42 -18.69
CA ASP A 66 -7.09 41.97 -18.73
C ASP A 66 -5.82 41.54 -17.99
N SER A 67 -4.63 42.05 -18.33
CA SER A 67 -3.42 41.53 -17.67
C SER A 67 -3.39 41.92 -16.18
N LEU A 68 -3.66 43.18 -15.84
CA LEU A 68 -3.50 43.66 -14.46
C LEU A 68 -4.74 43.38 -13.61
N GLY A 69 -5.95 43.49 -14.16
CA GLY A 69 -7.18 43.15 -13.46
C GLY A 69 -7.33 41.64 -13.24
N PHE A 70 -7.11 40.83 -14.29
CA PHE A 70 -7.22 39.37 -14.19
C PHE A 70 -6.09 38.78 -13.34
N HIS A 71 -4.81 39.07 -13.62
CA HIS A 71 -3.73 38.44 -12.85
C HIS A 71 -3.72 38.89 -11.39
N ARG A 72 -4.05 40.16 -11.10
CA ARG A 72 -4.07 40.64 -9.72
C ARG A 72 -5.33 40.19 -8.99
N GLY A 73 -6.49 40.18 -9.66
CA GLY A 73 -7.74 39.65 -9.11
C GLY A 73 -7.66 38.15 -8.83
N ASP A 74 -7.12 37.37 -9.77
CA ASP A 74 -6.96 35.93 -9.65
C ASP A 74 -5.85 35.56 -8.65
N SER A 75 -4.70 36.23 -8.69
CA SER A 75 -3.62 35.99 -7.72
C SER A 75 -4.00 36.39 -6.29
N ILE A 76 -4.63 37.56 -6.08
CA ILE A 76 -5.08 37.97 -4.75
C ILE A 76 -6.28 37.14 -4.29
N GLY A 77 -7.21 36.82 -5.19
CA GLY A 77 -8.37 35.97 -4.91
C GLY A 77 -7.95 34.56 -4.52
N PHE A 78 -7.02 33.97 -5.28
CA PHE A 78 -6.42 32.67 -5.00
C PHE A 78 -5.62 32.70 -3.70
N ALA A 79 -4.74 33.70 -3.49
CA ALA A 79 -3.96 33.81 -2.26
C ALA A 79 -4.85 33.98 -1.03
N ARG A 80 -5.85 34.87 -1.07
CA ARG A 80 -6.81 35.04 0.03
C ARG A 80 -7.66 33.80 0.25
N GLY A 81 -8.10 33.14 -0.82
CA GLY A 81 -8.84 31.88 -0.73
C GLY A 81 -7.99 30.76 -0.14
N PHE A 82 -6.72 30.66 -0.54
CA PHE A 82 -5.74 29.71 -0.01
C PHE A 82 -5.43 29.98 1.45
N ASP A 83 -5.11 31.23 1.82
CA ASP A 83 -4.80 31.64 3.19
C ASP A 83 -6.00 31.42 4.13
N SER A 84 -7.21 31.80 3.69
CA SER A 84 -8.43 31.56 4.46
C SER A 84 -8.68 30.07 4.67
N LYS A 85 -8.57 29.27 3.61
CA LYS A 85 -8.77 27.81 3.70
C LYS A 85 -7.67 27.14 4.52
N HIS A 86 -6.43 27.61 4.42
CA HIS A 86 -5.31 27.12 5.19
C HIS A 86 -5.47 27.44 6.68
N ALA A 87 -5.91 28.66 7.02
CA ALA A 87 -6.22 29.04 8.39
C ALA A 87 -7.37 28.20 8.98
N ASP A 88 -8.40 27.88 8.19
CA ASP A 88 -9.48 26.99 8.62
C ASP A 88 -8.96 25.56 8.85
N ILE A 89 -8.13 25.02 7.95
CA ILE A 89 -7.44 23.73 8.09
C ILE A 89 -6.63 23.66 9.39
N LEU A 90 -5.81 24.67 9.69
CA LEU A 90 -5.00 24.71 10.91
C LEU A 90 -5.87 24.73 12.17
N LYS A 91 -6.99 25.47 12.15
CA LYS A 91 -7.95 25.47 13.27
C LYS A 91 -8.61 24.10 13.46
N ILE A 92 -9.01 23.42 12.37
CA ILE A 92 -9.58 22.07 12.46
C ILE A 92 -8.53 21.14 13.08
N GLU A 93 -7.30 21.18 12.58
CA GLU A 93 -6.22 20.34 13.08
C GLU A 93 -5.94 20.60 14.57
N GLU A 94 -5.93 21.86 15.01
CA GLU A 94 -5.73 22.22 16.42
C GLU A 94 -6.84 21.68 17.32
N VAL A 95 -8.10 21.76 16.88
CA VAL A 95 -9.25 21.19 17.61
C VAL A 95 -9.10 19.68 17.75
N PHE A 96 -8.76 18.97 16.67
CA PHE A 96 -8.63 17.51 16.67
C PHE A 96 -7.36 17.01 17.41
N LYS A 97 -6.28 17.79 17.43
CA LYS A 97 -5.10 17.52 18.25
C LYS A 97 -5.38 17.60 19.75
N LYS A 98 -6.37 18.40 20.16
CA LYS A 98 -6.78 18.60 21.56
C LYS A 98 -7.85 17.59 22.04
N LEU A 99 -8.24 16.61 21.23
CA LEU A 99 -9.14 15.55 21.68
C LEU A 99 -8.56 14.89 22.93
N LYS A 100 -9.32 14.94 24.03
CA LYS A 100 -8.88 14.53 25.37
C LYS A 100 -8.70 13.01 25.47
N TYR A 101 -9.40 12.27 24.63
CA TYR A 101 -9.54 10.83 24.75
C TYR A 101 -9.17 10.12 23.44
N GLU A 102 -8.66 8.90 23.56
CA GLU A 102 -8.49 7.99 22.44
C GLU A 102 -9.82 7.30 22.16
N PHE A 103 -10.23 7.25 20.88
CA PHE A 103 -11.42 6.52 20.49
C PHE A 103 -11.22 5.00 20.68
N LYS A 104 -11.92 4.44 21.67
CA LYS A 104 -11.89 3.00 22.03
C LYS A 104 -13.32 2.50 22.15
N PRO A 105 -13.93 1.99 21.07
CA PRO A 105 -15.26 1.43 21.19
C PRO A 105 -15.22 0.17 22.06
N LYS A 106 -16.29 -0.07 22.82
CA LYS A 106 -16.47 -1.15 23.80
C LYS A 106 -16.66 -2.51 23.15
N ILE A 107 -16.93 -2.55 21.85
CA ILE A 107 -17.07 -3.79 21.10
C ILE A 107 -15.72 -4.53 20.97
N TYR A 108 -15.73 -5.81 21.30
CA TYR A 108 -14.54 -6.67 21.22
C TYR A 108 -14.01 -6.80 19.78
N TYR A 109 -12.71 -6.61 19.60
CA TYR A 109 -12.05 -6.73 18.30
C TYR A 109 -12.32 -8.06 17.60
N ALA A 110 -12.23 -9.18 18.32
CA ALA A 110 -12.46 -10.51 17.76
C ALA A 110 -13.79 -10.62 17.02
N ARG A 111 -14.87 -10.08 17.59
CA ARG A 111 -16.22 -10.09 16.99
C ARG A 111 -16.27 -9.30 15.69
N ILE A 112 -15.60 -8.15 15.65
CA ILE A 112 -15.57 -7.28 14.47
C ILE A 112 -14.79 -7.95 13.36
N ILE A 113 -13.63 -8.50 13.69
CA ILE A 113 -12.75 -9.21 12.75
C ILE A 113 -13.52 -10.36 12.09
N ASP A 114 -14.15 -11.23 12.89
CA ASP A 114 -14.89 -12.38 12.39
C ASP A 114 -16.08 -11.97 11.53
N ASN A 115 -16.86 -11.00 12.01
CA ASN A 115 -18.03 -10.57 11.30
C ASN A 115 -17.66 -9.94 9.95
N VAL A 116 -16.74 -8.97 9.94
CA VAL A 116 -16.27 -8.29 8.72
C VAL A 116 -15.70 -9.30 7.71
N ALA A 117 -14.92 -10.27 8.17
CA ALA A 117 -14.31 -11.28 7.32
C ALA A 117 -15.28 -12.38 6.85
N SER A 118 -16.51 -12.40 7.37
CA SER A 118 -17.59 -13.31 6.94
C SER A 118 -18.55 -12.68 5.93
N VAL A 119 -18.58 -11.34 5.84
CA VAL A 119 -19.48 -10.65 4.92
C VAL A 119 -19.17 -11.05 3.47
N GLY A 120 -20.15 -11.65 2.79
CA GLY A 120 -20.03 -12.09 1.40
C GLY A 120 -19.23 -13.38 1.17
N SER A 121 -18.88 -14.15 2.20
CA SER A 121 -18.31 -15.49 2.03
C SER A 121 -19.35 -16.50 1.52
N SER A 122 -18.94 -17.48 0.70
CA SER A 122 -19.82 -18.46 0.05
C SER A 122 -20.60 -19.36 1.01
N ASP A 123 -20.02 -19.66 2.17
CA ASP A 123 -20.55 -20.67 3.10
C ASP A 123 -21.56 -20.08 4.09
N SER A 124 -21.60 -18.76 4.17
CA SER A 124 -22.61 -17.98 4.89
C SER A 124 -22.57 -16.59 4.28
N ASP A 125 -23.59 -16.17 3.54
CA ASP A 125 -23.80 -14.76 3.20
C ASP A 125 -23.89 -14.00 4.53
N GLY A 126 -22.73 -13.52 5.04
CA GLY A 126 -22.51 -13.17 6.45
C GLY A 126 -23.66 -12.42 7.08
N ASN A 127 -23.90 -12.63 8.38
CA ASN A 127 -25.13 -12.16 9.01
C ASN A 127 -25.22 -10.61 8.99
N TYR A 128 -26.07 -10.06 8.12
CA TYR A 128 -26.33 -8.62 8.03
C TYR A 128 -26.75 -8.03 9.38
N GLN A 129 -27.51 -8.76 10.20
CA GLN A 129 -27.92 -8.28 11.52
C GLN A 129 -26.71 -8.11 12.44
N GLU A 130 -25.76 -9.04 12.38
CA GLU A 130 -24.54 -8.95 13.17
C GLU A 130 -23.63 -7.83 12.66
N PHE A 131 -23.47 -7.69 11.34
CA PHE A 131 -22.75 -6.56 10.75
C PHE A 131 -23.38 -5.22 11.13
N SER A 132 -24.70 -5.12 11.05
CA SER A 132 -25.44 -3.92 11.46
C SER A 132 -25.26 -3.64 12.96
N THR A 133 -25.20 -4.67 13.80
CA THR A 133 -24.90 -4.53 15.23
C THR A 133 -23.50 -3.96 15.47
N VAL A 134 -22.49 -4.50 14.77
CA VAL A 134 -21.11 -4.00 14.81
C VAL A 134 -21.05 -2.53 14.38
N MET A 135 -21.63 -2.20 13.24
CA MET A 135 -21.65 -0.83 12.71
C MET A 135 -22.39 0.13 13.62
N ASN A 136 -23.53 -0.27 14.17
CA ASN A 136 -24.28 0.54 15.12
C ASN A 136 -23.47 0.82 16.39
N SER A 137 -22.74 -0.17 16.91
CA SER A 137 -21.83 0.03 18.05
C SER A 137 -20.76 1.05 17.71
N ILE A 138 -20.00 0.83 16.63
CA ILE A 138 -18.90 1.72 16.21
C ILE A 138 -19.41 3.15 16.01
N ASN A 139 -20.51 3.34 15.28
CA ASN A 139 -21.02 4.67 14.95
C ASN A 139 -21.65 5.38 16.16
N THR A 140 -22.41 4.66 17.00
CA THR A 140 -22.99 5.24 18.23
C THR A 140 -21.88 5.68 19.18
N GLU A 141 -20.83 4.88 19.30
CA GLU A 141 -19.68 5.20 20.12
C GLU A 141 -18.84 6.33 19.54
N LEU A 142 -18.71 6.41 18.21
CA LEU A 142 -18.06 7.54 17.54
C LEU A 142 -18.83 8.85 17.79
N LEU A 143 -20.15 8.83 17.65
CA LEU A 143 -20.99 10.00 17.93
C LEU A 143 -20.92 10.42 19.40
N THR A 144 -20.89 9.45 20.32
CA THR A 144 -20.72 9.70 21.76
C THR A 144 -19.34 10.30 22.03
N PHE A 145 -18.29 9.71 21.45
CA PHE A 145 -16.92 10.20 21.54
C PHE A 145 -16.79 11.65 21.06
N LEU A 146 -17.36 11.97 19.89
CA LEU A 146 -17.35 13.34 19.37
C LEU A 146 -18.14 14.26 20.31
N SER A 147 -19.34 13.86 20.72
CA SER A 147 -20.18 14.66 21.63
C SER A 147 -19.47 14.97 22.95
N ASP A 148 -18.79 13.99 23.54
CA ASP A 148 -18.10 14.15 24.81
C ASP A 148 -16.83 15.01 24.67
N ASN A 149 -16.09 14.90 23.55
CA ASN A 149 -14.93 15.76 23.29
C ASN A 149 -15.30 17.20 22.95
N PHE A 150 -16.49 17.42 22.38
CA PHE A 150 -17.07 18.75 22.15
C PHE A 150 -17.96 19.23 23.30
N GLU A 151 -17.93 18.54 24.44
CA GLU A 151 -18.63 18.91 25.67
C GLU A 151 -20.13 19.19 25.47
N LEU A 152 -20.76 18.48 24.52
CA LEU A 152 -22.17 18.65 24.20
C LEU A 152 -23.06 18.22 25.37
N GLU A 153 -24.15 18.95 25.58
CA GLU A 153 -25.14 18.58 26.57
C GLU A 153 -25.78 17.22 26.26
N LYS A 154 -26.22 16.51 27.31
CA LYS A 154 -26.89 15.21 27.18
C LYS A 154 -28.08 15.25 26.23
N LYS A 155 -28.81 16.37 26.18
CA LYS A 155 -29.96 16.59 25.29
C LYS A 155 -29.55 16.54 23.82
N ASP A 156 -28.50 17.28 23.46
CA ASP A 156 -28.00 17.37 22.08
C ASP A 156 -27.39 16.05 21.62
N ARG A 157 -26.61 15.42 22.49
CA ARG A 157 -26.10 14.06 22.25
C ARG A 157 -27.23 13.07 21.98
N ASN A 158 -28.29 13.09 22.78
CA ASN A 158 -29.45 12.21 22.57
C ASN A 158 -30.19 12.52 21.27
N HIS A 159 -30.27 13.79 20.88
CA HIS A 159 -30.84 14.22 19.61
C HIS A 159 -30.03 13.69 18.42
N ILE A 160 -28.70 13.84 18.44
CA ILE A 160 -27.77 13.31 17.43
C ILE A 160 -27.92 11.79 17.30
N LEU A 161 -27.93 11.07 18.42
CA LEU A 161 -28.12 9.61 18.42
C LEU A 161 -29.50 9.20 17.87
N ALA A 162 -30.56 9.97 18.12
CA ALA A 162 -31.87 9.71 17.56
C ALA A 162 -31.89 9.92 16.04
N MET A 163 -31.22 10.95 15.52
CA MET A 163 -31.04 11.15 14.08
C MET A 163 -30.27 9.99 13.45
N TYR A 164 -29.16 9.57 14.08
CA TYR A 164 -28.39 8.41 13.61
C TYR A 164 -29.25 7.15 13.52
N ARG A 165 -30.06 6.85 14.54
CA ARG A 165 -30.93 5.66 14.53
C ARG A 165 -31.87 5.64 13.33
N LYS A 166 -32.41 6.80 12.91
CA LYS A 166 -33.28 6.91 11.72
C LYS A 166 -32.55 6.57 10.42
N GLU A 167 -31.29 6.97 10.28
CA GLU A 167 -30.49 6.75 9.06
C GLU A 167 -29.69 5.44 9.06
N SER A 168 -29.41 4.89 10.26
CA SER A 168 -28.49 3.77 10.49
C SER A 168 -28.77 2.55 9.61
N HIS A 169 -30.04 2.19 9.43
CA HIS A 169 -30.42 1.04 8.62
C HIS A 169 -30.01 1.22 7.15
N LYS A 170 -30.26 2.40 6.57
CA LYS A 170 -29.88 2.69 5.17
C LYS A 170 -28.35 2.71 5.01
N MET A 171 -27.66 3.35 5.95
CA MET A 171 -26.19 3.42 5.97
C MET A 171 -25.57 2.03 6.06
N ASN A 172 -25.98 1.22 7.04
CA ASN A 172 -25.44 -0.13 7.26
C ASN A 172 -25.74 -1.06 6.08
N ARG A 173 -26.91 -0.93 5.43
CA ARG A 173 -27.22 -1.72 4.23
C ARG A 173 -26.33 -1.38 3.05
N SER A 174 -26.03 -0.09 2.85
CA SER A 174 -25.08 0.36 1.83
C SER A 174 -23.68 -0.18 2.09
N ALA A 175 -23.21 -0.02 3.34
CA ALA A 175 -21.91 -0.50 3.79
C ALA A 175 -21.76 -2.02 3.65
N TYR A 176 -22.76 -2.79 4.07
CA TYR A 176 -22.78 -4.25 3.96
C TYR A 176 -22.65 -4.70 2.51
N ARG A 177 -23.45 -4.11 1.60
CA ARG A 177 -23.40 -4.46 0.17
C ARG A 177 -22.04 -4.16 -0.44
N ARG A 178 -21.45 -3.02 -0.09
CA ARG A 178 -20.13 -2.63 -0.58
C ARG A 178 -19.05 -3.58 -0.05
N LEU A 179 -19.07 -3.90 1.24
CA LEU A 179 -18.15 -4.84 1.86
C LEU A 179 -18.27 -6.24 1.24
N ALA A 180 -19.50 -6.73 1.06
CA ALA A 180 -19.75 -8.04 0.46
C ALA A 180 -19.21 -8.11 -0.98
N TYR A 181 -19.40 -7.05 -1.76
CA TYR A 181 -18.83 -6.96 -3.10
C TYR A 181 -17.30 -7.00 -3.10
N LEU A 182 -16.66 -6.18 -2.26
CA LEU A 182 -15.19 -6.13 -2.15
C LEU A 182 -14.61 -7.47 -1.65
N ASN A 183 -15.22 -8.06 -0.63
CA ASN A 183 -14.81 -9.35 -0.10
C ASN A 183 -14.92 -10.45 -1.17
N LYS A 184 -16.04 -10.52 -1.90
CA LYS A 184 -16.21 -11.49 -3.00
C LYS A 184 -15.11 -11.35 -4.05
N GLN A 185 -14.75 -10.12 -4.44
CA GLN A 185 -13.63 -9.89 -5.37
C GLN A 185 -12.30 -10.39 -4.81
N THR A 186 -11.99 -10.07 -3.57
CA THR A 186 -10.73 -10.50 -2.95
C THR A 186 -10.65 -12.01 -2.68
N HIS A 187 -11.79 -12.68 -2.47
CA HIS A 187 -11.86 -14.14 -2.28
C HIS A 187 -11.67 -14.90 -3.60
N LEU A 188 -12.18 -14.37 -4.72
CA LEU A 188 -11.97 -14.96 -6.05
C LEU A 188 -10.49 -15.02 -6.47
N GLU A 189 -9.64 -14.18 -5.86
CA GLU A 189 -8.20 -14.16 -6.15
C GLU A 189 -7.37 -15.21 -5.37
N LYS A 190 -7.89 -15.89 -4.31
CA LYS A 190 -7.01 -16.65 -3.40
C LYS A 190 -7.59 -17.91 -2.75
N GLU A 191 -7.06 -19.04 -3.22
CA GLU A 191 -6.76 -20.25 -2.43
C GLU A 191 -5.38 -20.88 -2.74
N LYS A 192 -4.49 -20.16 -3.45
CA LYS A 192 -3.17 -20.72 -3.84
C LYS A 192 -2.07 -20.60 -2.78
N THR A 193 -2.33 -19.97 -1.63
CA THR A 193 -1.32 -19.75 -0.58
C THR A 193 -1.66 -20.50 0.70
N ILE A 194 -0.62 -21.00 1.36
CA ILE A 194 -0.68 -21.73 2.65
C ILE A 194 -1.31 -20.86 3.76
N PHE A 195 -1.19 -19.53 3.62
CA PHE A 195 -1.68 -18.55 4.57
C PHE A 195 -3.08 -18.08 4.25
N SER A 196 -3.95 -18.14 5.26
CA SER A 196 -5.22 -17.44 5.23
C SER A 196 -4.96 -15.94 5.31
N LYS A 197 -5.53 -15.18 4.37
CA LYS A 197 -5.54 -13.71 4.39
C LYS A 197 -6.92 -13.15 4.66
N ARG A 198 -7.82 -14.01 5.15
CA ARG A 198 -9.25 -13.76 5.19
C ARG A 198 -9.56 -12.56 6.09
N ASN A 199 -9.00 -12.53 7.29
CA ASN A 199 -9.31 -11.48 8.25
C ASN A 199 -8.71 -10.16 7.80
N ILE A 200 -7.44 -10.15 7.41
CA ILE A 200 -6.76 -8.90 7.05
C ILE A 200 -7.28 -8.29 5.75
N GLN A 201 -7.64 -9.11 4.75
CA GLN A 201 -8.29 -8.60 3.54
C GLN A 201 -9.68 -8.05 3.85
N GLY A 202 -10.47 -8.76 4.67
CA GLY A 202 -11.77 -8.28 5.13
C GLY A 202 -11.65 -6.92 5.84
N LEU A 203 -10.65 -6.76 6.72
CA LEU A 203 -10.41 -5.51 7.43
C LEU A 203 -9.88 -4.38 6.53
N ASN A 204 -9.13 -4.68 5.48
CA ASN A 204 -8.73 -3.68 4.49
C ASN A 204 -9.91 -3.20 3.64
N ASN A 205 -10.81 -4.11 3.25
CA ASN A 205 -12.05 -3.74 2.58
C ASN A 205 -12.97 -2.95 3.52
N PHE A 206 -13.02 -3.35 4.79
CA PHE A 206 -13.77 -2.64 5.83
C PHE A 206 -13.23 -1.25 6.11
N ASP A 207 -11.91 -1.04 6.13
CA ASP A 207 -11.29 0.28 6.21
C ASP A 207 -11.84 1.21 5.11
N SER A 208 -11.90 0.73 3.86
CA SER A 208 -12.48 1.49 2.75
C SER A 208 -13.98 1.79 2.93
N VAL A 209 -14.76 0.82 3.42
CA VAL A 209 -16.20 0.99 3.65
C VAL A 209 -16.47 1.95 4.82
N LEU A 210 -15.75 1.78 5.92
CA LEU A 210 -15.87 2.61 7.11
C LEU A 210 -15.44 4.05 6.79
N GLY A 211 -14.38 4.23 5.98
CA GLY A 211 -13.93 5.54 5.52
C GLY A 211 -15.04 6.37 4.86
N ASN A 212 -15.82 5.75 3.97
CA ASN A 212 -16.96 6.40 3.34
C ASN A 212 -18.09 6.67 4.35
N GLN A 213 -18.37 5.71 5.23
CA GLN A 213 -19.48 5.81 6.19
C GLN A 213 -19.22 6.84 7.29
N ILE A 214 -17.97 7.09 7.67
CA ILE A 214 -17.62 8.12 8.67
C ILE A 214 -18.16 9.49 8.26
N CYS A 215 -18.11 9.83 6.97
CA CYS A 215 -18.62 11.12 6.53
C CYS A 215 -20.12 11.30 6.75
N ASP A 216 -20.90 10.25 6.54
CA ASP A 216 -22.33 10.28 6.82
C ASP A 216 -22.58 10.46 8.33
N VAL A 217 -21.80 9.77 9.17
CA VAL A 217 -21.89 9.88 10.63
C VAL A 217 -21.50 11.29 11.11
N VAL A 218 -20.42 11.84 10.57
CA VAL A 218 -19.96 13.22 10.87
C VAL A 218 -21.00 14.24 10.39
N SER A 219 -21.62 14.02 9.23
CA SER A 219 -22.72 14.87 8.76
C SER A 219 -23.89 14.87 9.73
N ILE A 220 -24.26 13.71 10.29
CA ILE A 220 -25.32 13.60 11.29
C ILE A 220 -24.92 14.33 12.58
N PHE A 221 -23.67 14.17 13.04
CA PHE A 221 -23.14 14.89 14.20
C PHE A 221 -23.29 16.41 14.03
N MET A 222 -22.90 16.93 12.87
CA MET A 222 -22.95 18.37 12.58
C MET A 222 -24.37 18.92 12.44
N LYS A 223 -25.29 18.14 11.88
CA LYS A 223 -26.71 18.50 11.76
C LYS A 223 -27.42 18.59 13.10
N GLY A 224 -26.81 18.07 14.18
CA GLY A 224 -27.38 18.05 15.53
C GLY A 224 -27.62 19.41 16.15
N ASN A 225 -27.34 20.51 15.45
CA ASN A 225 -27.40 21.89 15.94
C ASN A 225 -26.65 22.01 17.26
N ILE A 226 -25.33 21.93 17.19
CA ILE A 226 -24.44 22.40 18.25
C ILE A 226 -24.80 23.89 18.46
N VAL A 227 -25.33 24.29 19.61
CA VAL A 227 -25.58 25.72 19.94
C VAL A 227 -24.32 26.37 20.54
N ASP A 228 -23.21 25.64 20.55
CA ASP A 228 -21.95 26.04 21.18
C ASP A 228 -21.05 26.89 20.25
N GLN A 229 -19.99 27.48 20.81
CA GLN A 229 -18.97 28.31 20.15
C GLN A 229 -18.36 27.70 18.87
N TYR A 230 -18.40 26.37 18.74
CA TYR A 230 -17.88 25.64 17.58
C TYR A 230 -18.87 25.49 16.42
N SER A 231 -20.15 25.81 16.63
CA SER A 231 -21.24 25.66 15.66
C SER A 231 -21.00 26.43 14.37
N ASN A 232 -20.67 27.72 14.48
CA ASN A 232 -20.37 28.58 13.34
C ASN A 232 -19.14 28.10 12.56
N PHE A 233 -18.16 27.52 13.26
CA PHE A 233 -16.98 26.95 12.65
C PHE A 233 -17.31 25.68 11.87
N PHE A 234 -18.02 24.74 12.49
CA PHE A 234 -18.41 23.49 11.83
C PHE A 234 -19.38 23.71 10.67
N LEU A 235 -20.32 24.64 10.80
CA LEU A 235 -21.23 25.02 9.71
C LEU A 235 -20.49 25.63 8.52
N LYS A 236 -19.43 26.41 8.75
CA LYS A 236 -18.58 26.97 7.68
C LYS A 236 -17.68 25.93 7.03
N ALA A 237 -17.08 25.07 7.84
CA ALA A 237 -16.16 24.04 7.34
C ALA A 237 -16.91 23.00 6.51
N GLY A 238 -18.05 22.49 6.98
CA GLY A 238 -18.79 21.43 6.30
C GLY A 238 -18.26 20.02 6.63
N ALA A 239 -19.11 19.01 6.45
CA ALA A 239 -18.79 17.63 6.84
C ALA A 239 -17.58 17.08 6.08
N LYS A 240 -17.49 17.39 4.78
CA LYS A 240 -16.45 16.90 3.87
C LYS A 240 -15.04 17.32 4.34
N GLU A 241 -14.92 18.50 4.93
CA GLU A 241 -13.68 19.06 5.46
C GLU A 241 -13.30 18.45 6.82
N ILE A 242 -14.29 18.03 7.61
CA ILE A 242 -14.07 17.48 8.97
C ILE A 242 -13.87 15.97 8.96
N CYS A 243 -14.51 15.22 8.06
CA CYS A 243 -14.39 13.76 8.04
C CYS A 243 -12.94 13.27 8.02
N PRO A 244 -12.02 13.83 7.20
CA PRO A 244 -10.65 13.35 7.13
C PRO A 244 -9.92 13.44 8.47
N TYR A 245 -10.25 14.44 9.30
CA TYR A 245 -9.70 14.60 10.63
C TYR A 245 -10.29 13.58 11.61
N VAL A 246 -11.61 13.39 11.60
CA VAL A 246 -12.26 12.34 12.42
C VAL A 246 -11.71 10.96 12.06
N ALA A 247 -11.59 10.68 10.75
CA ALA A 247 -11.00 9.45 10.26
C ALA A 247 -9.55 9.29 10.73
N SER A 248 -8.73 10.33 10.64
CA SER A 248 -7.31 10.27 10.99
C SER A 248 -7.03 10.20 12.49
N TYR A 249 -7.77 10.96 13.31
CA TYR A 249 -7.50 11.08 14.75
C TYR A 249 -8.29 10.07 15.59
N ALA A 250 -9.52 9.73 15.20
CA ALA A 250 -10.34 8.78 15.96
C ALA A 250 -10.29 7.37 15.37
N ILE A 251 -10.58 7.22 14.07
CA ILE A 251 -10.82 5.90 13.49
C ILE A 251 -9.54 5.16 13.10
N ARG A 252 -8.55 5.86 12.54
CA ARG A 252 -7.31 5.24 12.06
C ARG A 252 -6.52 4.54 13.17
N PRO A 253 -6.27 5.12 14.36
CA PRO A 253 -5.59 4.41 15.45
C PRO A 253 -6.31 3.12 15.84
N TYR A 254 -7.64 3.19 15.88
CA TYR A 254 -8.51 2.04 16.14
C TYR A 254 -8.41 0.97 15.05
N LEU A 255 -8.47 1.35 13.77
CA LEU A 255 -8.32 0.42 12.64
C LEU A 255 -6.94 -0.22 12.58
N VAL A 256 -5.87 0.50 12.93
CA VAL A 256 -4.52 -0.06 13.02
C VAL A 256 -4.47 -1.18 14.06
N LYS A 257 -5.05 -0.97 15.25
CA LYS A 257 -5.17 -2.02 16.27
C LYS A 257 -6.00 -3.20 15.77
N LEU A 258 -7.14 -2.93 15.16
CA LEU A 258 -8.02 -3.97 14.61
C LEU A 258 -7.32 -4.82 13.54
N LYS A 259 -6.57 -4.19 12.63
CA LYS A 259 -5.77 -4.88 11.60
C LYS A 259 -4.65 -5.71 12.21
N LYS A 260 -3.96 -5.20 13.24
CA LYS A 260 -2.95 -5.96 13.98
C LYS A 260 -3.53 -7.26 14.54
N GLU A 261 -4.66 -7.18 15.23
CA GLU A 261 -5.37 -8.36 15.76
C GLU A 261 -5.86 -9.30 14.65
N GLY A 262 -6.33 -8.75 13.53
CA GLY A 262 -6.73 -9.54 12.36
C GLY A 262 -5.59 -10.35 11.76
N ILE A 263 -4.38 -9.78 11.73
CA ILE A 263 -3.17 -10.49 11.27
C ILE A 263 -2.79 -11.62 12.20
N ILE A 264 -2.79 -11.36 13.52
CA ILE A 264 -2.54 -12.38 14.54
C ILE A 264 -3.46 -13.58 14.32
N LYS A 265 -4.76 -13.30 14.16
CA LYS A 265 -5.77 -14.34 13.91
C LYS A 265 -5.56 -15.12 12.60
N ASP A 266 -5.14 -14.44 11.53
CA ASP A 266 -4.80 -15.08 10.26
C ASP A 266 -3.57 -16.00 10.40
N TYR A 267 -2.56 -15.61 11.19
CA TYR A 267 -1.39 -16.43 11.49
C TYR A 267 -1.76 -17.66 12.34
N GLU A 268 -2.50 -17.49 13.43
CA GLU A 268 -2.96 -18.59 14.30
C GLU A 268 -3.75 -19.63 13.51
N ARG A 269 -4.65 -19.18 12.61
CA ARG A 269 -5.43 -20.08 11.75
C ARG A 269 -4.55 -20.83 10.75
N SER A 270 -3.47 -20.19 10.29
CA SER A 270 -2.56 -20.78 9.30
C SER A 270 -1.52 -21.69 9.97
N GLU A 271 -1.25 -21.52 11.27
CA GLU A 271 -0.22 -22.23 12.03
C GLU A 271 -0.28 -23.75 11.84
N ILE A 272 -1.47 -24.35 11.95
CA ILE A 272 -1.67 -25.80 11.80
C ILE A 272 -1.30 -26.25 10.37
N LYS A 273 -1.75 -25.51 9.35
CA LYS A 273 -1.46 -25.83 7.94
C LYS A 273 0.03 -25.68 7.63
N ILE A 274 0.66 -24.64 8.16
CA ILE A 274 2.10 -24.42 8.02
C ILE A 274 2.86 -25.55 8.69
N LYS A 275 2.52 -25.89 9.94
CA LYS A 275 3.13 -27.01 10.67
C LYS A 275 3.05 -28.31 9.89
N GLN A 276 1.88 -28.63 9.34
CA GLN A 276 1.68 -29.83 8.52
C GLN A 276 2.53 -29.81 7.25
N GLN A 277 2.54 -28.68 6.52
CA GLN A 277 3.30 -28.59 5.28
C GLN A 277 4.81 -28.61 5.49
N VAL A 278 5.30 -27.90 6.51
CA VAL A 278 6.70 -27.90 6.93
C VAL A 278 7.09 -29.33 7.31
N ASN A 279 6.29 -30.01 8.14
CA ASN A 279 6.54 -31.40 8.52
C ASN A 279 6.62 -32.35 7.32
N ASN A 280 5.66 -32.26 6.39
CA ASN A 280 5.60 -33.14 5.22
C ASN A 280 6.76 -32.89 4.25
N GLN A 281 7.11 -31.63 3.97
CA GLN A 281 8.14 -31.29 2.99
C GLN A 281 9.56 -31.49 3.54
N ILE A 282 9.81 -31.24 4.82
CA ILE A 282 11.16 -31.40 5.39
C ILE A 282 11.56 -32.86 5.52
N ALA A 283 10.60 -33.73 5.85
CA ALA A 283 10.87 -35.18 5.89
C ALA A 283 11.37 -35.70 4.52
N GLU A 284 10.94 -35.09 3.43
CA GLU A 284 11.28 -35.51 2.07
C GLU A 284 12.50 -34.76 1.49
N PHE A 285 12.60 -33.45 1.68
CA PHE A 285 13.53 -32.58 0.94
C PHE A 285 14.71 -32.02 1.76
N ALA A 286 14.69 -32.14 3.09
CA ALA A 286 15.80 -31.66 3.93
C ALA A 286 16.87 -32.74 4.21
N THR A 287 16.80 -33.86 3.48
CA THR A 287 17.79 -34.94 3.57
C THR A 287 18.98 -34.62 2.67
N ALA A 288 20.19 -34.75 3.19
CA ALA A 288 21.41 -34.75 2.40
C ALA A 288 21.87 -36.18 2.15
N GLU A 289 22.42 -36.42 0.97
CA GLU A 289 22.92 -37.73 0.56
C GLU A 289 24.38 -37.61 0.14
N VAL A 290 25.22 -38.52 0.64
CA VAL A 290 26.60 -38.64 0.22
C VAL A 290 26.92 -40.07 -0.15
N THR A 291 27.67 -40.23 -1.25
CA THR A 291 28.17 -41.51 -1.69
C THR A 291 29.67 -41.60 -1.42
N THR A 292 30.08 -42.54 -0.60
CA THR A 292 31.48 -42.83 -0.28
C THR A 292 31.87 -44.17 -0.91
N SER A 293 33.11 -44.28 -1.37
CA SER A 293 33.63 -45.54 -1.90
C SER A 293 34.96 -45.87 -1.24
N ALA A 294 35.22 -47.17 -1.02
CA ALA A 294 36.46 -47.67 -0.48
C ALA A 294 36.89 -48.91 -1.26
N GLU A 295 38.16 -48.91 -1.68
CA GLU A 295 38.82 -50.08 -2.21
C GLU A 295 39.89 -50.53 -1.22
N GLU A 296 39.76 -51.75 -0.70
CA GLU A 296 40.65 -52.26 0.33
C GLU A 296 41.12 -53.68 0.01
N ARG A 297 42.32 -54.00 0.52
CA ARG A 297 42.89 -55.33 0.46
C ARG A 297 43.11 -55.86 1.86
N PHE A 298 42.35 -56.87 2.24
CA PHE A 298 42.49 -57.57 3.50
C PHE A 298 43.45 -58.75 3.33
N SER A 299 44.35 -58.93 4.29
CA SER A 299 45.27 -60.08 4.31
C SER A 299 45.20 -60.80 5.65
N TYR A 300 45.15 -62.13 5.58
CA TYR A 300 45.10 -62.99 6.75
C TYR A 300 46.30 -63.92 6.72
N VAL A 301 47.11 -63.86 7.77
CA VAL A 301 48.36 -64.61 7.87
C VAL A 301 48.27 -65.58 9.03
N ARG A 302 48.70 -66.83 8.82
CA ARG A 302 48.88 -67.82 9.87
C ARG A 302 50.23 -68.48 9.74
N ASP A 303 51.03 -68.39 10.81
CA ASP A 303 52.32 -69.07 10.88
C ASP A 303 52.11 -70.52 11.31
N MET A 304 52.81 -71.42 10.62
CA MET A 304 52.76 -72.86 10.84
C MET A 304 54.16 -73.46 10.70
N TRP A 305 54.30 -74.70 11.14
CA TRP A 305 55.58 -75.42 11.18
C TRP A 305 56.26 -75.63 9.81
N LEU A 306 55.51 -75.56 8.70
CA LEU A 306 56.00 -75.67 7.32
C LEU A 306 56.11 -74.31 6.60
N GLY A 307 55.87 -73.20 7.29
CA GLY A 307 55.89 -71.85 6.73
C GLY A 307 54.61 -71.06 6.96
N THR A 308 54.53 -69.88 6.34
CA THR A 308 53.44 -68.93 6.51
C THR A 308 52.36 -69.13 5.44
N SER A 309 51.09 -69.24 5.84
CA SER A 309 49.96 -69.25 4.91
C SER A 309 49.27 -67.88 4.90
N ARG A 310 49.05 -67.33 3.70
CA ARG A 310 48.41 -66.03 3.50
C ARG A 310 47.18 -66.17 2.61
N ALA A 311 46.07 -65.61 3.04
CA ALA A 311 44.89 -65.41 2.20
C ALA A 311 44.67 -63.91 1.98
N THR A 312 44.22 -63.52 0.80
CA THR A 312 43.90 -62.11 0.51
C THR A 312 42.52 -61.95 -0.09
N VAL A 313 41.87 -60.84 0.23
CA VAL A 313 40.57 -60.45 -0.30
C VAL A 313 40.66 -59.01 -0.73
N GLN A 314 40.30 -58.71 -1.97
CA GLN A 314 40.13 -57.34 -2.42
C GLN A 314 38.64 -57.00 -2.41
N THR A 315 38.31 -55.77 -2.02
CA THR A 315 36.90 -55.33 -1.98
C THR A 315 36.75 -54.00 -2.67
N ASP A 316 35.68 -53.86 -3.45
CA ASP A 316 35.17 -52.58 -3.91
C ASP A 316 33.83 -52.33 -3.22
N SER A 317 33.78 -51.31 -2.38
CA SER A 317 32.59 -50.99 -1.61
C SER A 317 32.13 -49.59 -1.91
N ARG A 318 30.82 -49.44 -2.15
CA ARG A 318 30.15 -48.15 -2.25
C ARG A 318 29.07 -48.09 -1.19
N ALA A 319 29.01 -46.97 -0.48
CA ALA A 319 27.95 -46.69 0.47
C ALA A 319 27.25 -45.39 0.14
N THR A 320 25.93 -45.40 0.30
CA THR A 320 25.09 -44.21 0.26
C THR A 320 24.61 -43.92 1.68
N THR A 321 24.99 -42.78 2.21
CA THR A 321 24.59 -42.32 3.54
C THR A 321 23.63 -41.15 3.40
N LYS A 322 22.46 -41.26 4.04
CA LYS A 322 21.46 -40.19 4.11
C LYS A 322 21.42 -39.62 5.51
N VAL A 323 21.47 -38.29 5.60
CA VAL A 323 21.39 -37.53 6.86
C VAL A 323 20.21 -36.57 6.78
N GLY A 324 19.37 -36.59 7.81
CA GLY A 324 18.16 -35.77 7.86
C GLY A 324 17.65 -35.57 9.28
N PHE A 325 16.40 -35.11 9.41
CA PHE A 325 15.79 -34.71 10.67
C PHE A 325 14.68 -35.67 11.09
N ASP A 326 14.71 -36.12 12.35
CA ASP A 326 13.59 -36.87 12.93
C ASP A 326 12.59 -35.90 13.56
N LEU A 327 11.63 -35.46 12.76
CA LEU A 327 10.66 -34.44 13.15
C LEU A 327 9.72 -34.90 14.29
N LEU A 328 9.61 -36.21 14.54
CA LEU A 328 8.82 -36.74 15.66
C LEU A 328 9.43 -36.41 17.02
N LYS A 329 10.76 -36.23 17.10
CA LYS A 329 11.44 -36.06 18.38
C LYS A 329 11.30 -34.67 18.94
N ARG A 330 11.47 -33.60 18.13
CA ARG A 330 11.53 -32.19 18.60
C ARG A 330 11.27 -31.13 17.51
N PHE A 331 10.39 -31.38 16.54
CA PHE A 331 9.98 -30.31 15.63
C PHE A 331 8.98 -29.37 16.31
N GLU A 332 9.30 -28.09 16.39
CA GLU A 332 8.40 -27.08 16.96
C GLU A 332 8.37 -25.84 16.06
N LEU A 333 7.17 -25.30 15.85
CA LEU A 333 6.98 -24.01 15.18
C LEU A 333 6.19 -23.12 16.14
N LYS A 334 6.75 -21.96 16.46
CA LYS A 334 6.12 -20.92 17.27
C LYS A 334 6.02 -19.63 16.48
N ILE A 335 4.93 -18.91 16.68
CA ILE A 335 4.75 -17.56 16.17
C ILE A 335 4.64 -16.65 17.39
N ASP A 336 5.65 -15.81 17.59
CA ASP A 336 5.64 -14.80 18.64
C ASP A 336 5.18 -13.46 18.05
N HIS A 337 3.97 -13.07 18.40
CA HIS A 337 3.34 -11.83 17.92
C HIS A 337 3.90 -10.57 18.59
N LEU A 338 4.55 -10.70 19.75
CA LEU A 338 5.17 -9.58 20.47
C LEU A 338 6.49 -9.20 19.81
N SER A 339 7.37 -10.19 19.60
CA SER A 339 8.65 -9.99 18.91
C SER A 339 8.52 -9.96 17.39
N GLN A 340 7.38 -10.39 16.84
CA GLN A 340 7.14 -10.51 15.40
C GLN A 340 8.12 -11.52 14.78
N GLU A 341 8.24 -12.69 15.42
CA GLU A 341 9.16 -13.74 15.02
C GLU A 341 8.43 -15.06 14.81
N ILE A 342 8.73 -15.73 13.70
CA ILE A 342 8.39 -17.14 13.48
C ILE A 342 9.63 -17.94 13.80
N ILE A 343 9.55 -18.77 14.84
CA ILE A 343 10.66 -19.58 15.33
C ILE A 343 10.39 -21.03 14.95
N VAL A 344 11.22 -21.57 14.07
CA VAL A 344 11.20 -22.98 13.66
C VAL A 344 12.34 -23.70 14.36
N GLN A 345 12.03 -24.72 15.15
CA GLN A 345 13.01 -25.51 15.87
C GLN A 345 13.08 -26.92 15.29
N PHE A 346 14.30 -27.32 14.93
CA PHE A 346 14.65 -28.64 14.46
C PHE A 346 15.45 -29.43 15.49
N PRO A 347 15.31 -30.77 15.49
CA PRO A 347 16.28 -31.65 16.15
C PRO A 347 17.66 -31.53 15.49
N THR A 348 18.66 -32.15 16.11
CA THR A 348 19.95 -32.36 15.43
C THR A 348 19.77 -33.32 14.25
N PRO A 349 20.38 -33.04 13.08
CA PRO A 349 20.47 -34.01 12.01
C PRO A 349 21.10 -35.32 12.49
N HIS A 350 20.65 -36.43 11.93
CA HIS A 350 21.18 -37.76 12.21
C HIS A 350 21.12 -38.62 10.95
N ILE A 351 21.88 -39.71 10.94
CA ILE A 351 21.86 -40.68 9.85
C ILE A 351 20.48 -41.36 9.84
N THR A 352 19.75 -41.17 8.76
CA THR A 352 18.43 -41.77 8.54
C THR A 352 18.55 -43.11 7.83
N SER A 353 19.53 -43.24 6.92
CA SER A 353 19.90 -44.52 6.31
C SER A 353 21.39 -44.57 5.95
N HIS A 354 21.92 -45.79 5.92
CA HIS A 354 23.27 -46.09 5.46
C HIS A 354 23.27 -47.46 4.79
N GLU A 355 23.30 -47.43 3.46
CA GLU A 355 23.22 -48.59 2.58
C GLU A 355 24.62 -48.84 2.00
N VAL A 356 25.12 -50.07 2.18
CA VAL A 356 26.45 -50.46 1.73
C VAL A 356 26.33 -51.61 0.75
N ASN A 357 26.97 -51.46 -0.40
CA ASN A 357 27.12 -52.50 -1.39
C ASN A 357 28.61 -52.83 -1.53
N THR A 358 28.99 -54.04 -1.10
CA THR A 358 30.37 -54.52 -1.17
C THR A 358 30.47 -55.63 -2.20
N GLN A 359 31.37 -55.44 -3.16
CA GLN A 359 31.77 -56.44 -4.13
C GLN A 359 33.12 -57.02 -3.71
N PHE A 360 33.17 -58.33 -3.49
CA PHE A 360 34.42 -59.03 -3.25
C PHE A 360 35.08 -59.38 -4.59
N ARG A 361 36.30 -58.88 -4.78
CA ARG A 361 37.17 -59.16 -5.93
C ARG A 361 38.33 -60.03 -5.47
N ASP A 362 38.82 -60.88 -6.37
CA ASP A 362 40.08 -61.61 -6.24
C ASP A 362 40.31 -62.24 -4.86
N ILE A 363 39.42 -63.15 -4.48
CA ILE A 363 39.56 -63.95 -3.26
C ILE A 363 40.63 -65.01 -3.52
N ASP A 364 41.78 -64.87 -2.87
CA ASP A 364 42.89 -65.81 -2.92
C ASP A 364 43.00 -66.55 -1.59
N ASP A 365 42.64 -67.83 -1.60
CA ASP A 365 42.75 -68.70 -0.44
C ASP A 365 44.21 -69.13 -0.27
N GLY A 366 44.74 -68.95 0.94
CA GLY A 366 46.02 -69.54 1.31
C GLY A 366 45.90 -71.05 1.46
N TRP A 367 47.00 -71.77 1.23
CA TRP A 367 47.09 -73.22 1.33
C TRP A 367 46.53 -73.83 2.64
N PHE A 368 46.46 -73.08 3.74
CA PHE A 368 45.82 -73.48 5.02
C PHE A 368 44.87 -72.42 5.62
N VAL A 369 44.81 -71.23 5.03
CA VAL A 369 43.94 -70.13 5.51
C VAL A 369 42.92 -69.86 4.42
N LYS A 370 41.66 -70.19 4.69
CA LYS A 370 40.56 -69.93 3.75
C LYS A 370 39.73 -68.73 4.17
N VAL A 371 39.22 -68.01 3.18
CA VAL A 371 38.30 -66.88 3.37
C VAL A 371 36.87 -67.43 3.35
N GLY A 372 36.40 -67.86 4.52
CA GLY A 372 35.02 -68.32 4.69
C GLY A 372 34.00 -67.18 4.89
N PRO A 373 32.69 -67.51 4.92
CA PRO A 373 31.61 -66.54 5.12
C PRO A 373 31.77 -65.65 6.35
N ASP A 374 32.26 -66.20 7.47
CA ASP A 374 32.48 -65.43 8.71
C ASP A 374 33.50 -64.31 8.53
N ARG A 375 34.55 -64.53 7.72
CA ARG A 375 35.57 -63.52 7.43
C ARG A 375 35.07 -62.46 6.47
N LEU A 376 34.29 -62.87 5.46
CA LEU A 376 33.63 -61.93 4.54
C LEU A 376 32.64 -61.03 5.28
N ASN A 377 31.88 -61.60 6.24
CA ASN A 377 30.99 -60.84 7.11
C ASN A 377 31.74 -59.85 8.00
N ALA A 378 32.89 -60.25 8.56
CA ALA A 378 33.74 -59.36 9.34
C ALA A 378 34.30 -58.21 8.51
N ILE A 379 34.75 -58.48 7.27
CA ILE A 379 35.18 -57.47 6.30
C ILE A 379 34.04 -56.50 6.00
N ASN A 380 32.85 -57.01 5.65
CA ASN A 380 31.67 -56.17 5.38
C ASN A 380 31.29 -55.29 6.56
N TYR A 381 31.34 -55.81 7.79
CA TYR A 381 31.07 -55.02 8.99
C TYR A 381 32.11 -53.90 9.18
N SER A 382 33.39 -54.20 8.96
CA SER A 382 34.47 -53.21 9.03
C SER A 382 34.31 -52.11 7.99
N LEU A 383 34.09 -52.49 6.72
CA LEU A 383 33.91 -51.56 5.60
C LEU A 383 32.66 -50.69 5.82
N ARG A 384 31.57 -51.26 6.33
CA ARG A 384 30.37 -50.49 6.69
C ARG A 384 30.68 -49.41 7.73
N LYS A 385 31.41 -49.75 8.78
CA LYS A 385 31.80 -48.78 9.82
C LYS A 385 32.74 -47.71 9.27
N GLN A 386 33.71 -48.10 8.46
CA GLN A 386 34.66 -47.19 7.84
C GLN A 386 33.96 -46.21 6.89
N LEU A 387 33.12 -46.70 5.97
CA LEU A 387 32.38 -45.86 5.03
C LEU A 387 31.39 -44.93 5.74
N LEU A 388 30.81 -45.38 6.86
CA LEU A 388 29.99 -44.53 7.70
C LEU A 388 30.79 -43.38 8.33
N ASN A 389 31.97 -43.69 8.89
CA ASN A 389 32.87 -42.68 9.46
C ASN A 389 33.39 -41.74 8.36
N GLU A 390 33.73 -42.27 7.18
CA GLU A 390 34.13 -41.47 6.02
C GLU A 390 33.02 -40.48 5.64
N ALA A 391 31.78 -40.96 5.54
CA ALA A 391 30.64 -40.11 5.24
C ALA A 391 30.40 -39.04 6.32
N TRP A 392 30.64 -39.35 7.60
CA TRP A 392 30.35 -38.42 8.71
C TRP A 392 31.48 -37.42 8.98
N ASP A 393 32.73 -37.89 9.00
CA ASP A 393 33.90 -37.12 9.44
C ASP A 393 34.56 -36.38 8.28
N ASN A 394 34.56 -36.97 7.07
CA ASN A 394 35.30 -36.45 5.92
C ASN A 394 34.40 -35.78 4.87
N THR A 395 33.09 -35.67 5.14
CA THR A 395 32.16 -34.95 4.25
C THR A 395 31.35 -33.91 5.01
N ASN A 396 30.69 -33.02 4.27
CA ASN A 396 29.83 -31.97 4.84
C ASN A 396 28.36 -32.39 4.95
N VAL A 397 28.03 -33.68 4.83
CA VAL A 397 26.64 -34.17 4.74
C VAL A 397 25.74 -33.69 5.90
N TYR A 398 26.30 -33.51 7.09
CA TYR A 398 25.59 -32.92 8.24
C TYR A 398 25.20 -31.45 7.99
N TYR A 399 26.14 -30.64 7.48
CA TYR A 399 25.91 -29.24 7.17
C TYR A 399 25.04 -29.06 5.93
N ASP A 400 25.14 -29.97 4.97
CA ASP A 400 24.30 -29.99 3.77
C ASP A 400 22.84 -30.24 4.14
N ALA A 401 22.56 -31.13 5.10
CA ALA A 401 21.20 -31.34 5.61
C ALA A 401 20.63 -30.06 6.26
N ILE A 402 21.46 -29.32 7.02
CA ILE A 402 21.08 -28.02 7.59
C ILE A 402 20.79 -27.02 6.47
N ALA A 403 21.65 -26.91 5.47
CA ALA A 403 21.47 -25.99 4.34
C ALA A 403 20.19 -26.32 3.55
N ASN A 404 19.92 -27.59 3.28
CA ASN A 404 18.71 -28.04 2.59
C ASN A 404 17.44 -27.66 3.39
N ALA A 405 17.46 -27.81 4.72
CA ALA A 405 16.35 -27.38 5.57
C ALA A 405 16.14 -25.85 5.51
N GLU A 406 17.23 -25.08 5.53
CA GLU A 406 17.16 -23.61 5.45
C GLU A 406 16.59 -23.13 4.12
N GLU A 407 17.05 -23.69 3.00
CA GLU A 407 16.52 -23.36 1.67
C GLU A 407 15.03 -23.72 1.55
N LEU A 408 14.63 -24.88 2.05
CA LEU A 408 13.23 -25.27 2.07
C LEU A 408 12.38 -24.32 2.93
N LEU A 409 12.86 -23.92 4.10
CA LEU A 409 12.17 -22.92 4.91
C LEU A 409 12.08 -21.58 4.17
N LYS A 410 13.11 -21.14 3.45
CA LYS A 410 13.02 -19.93 2.61
C LYS A 410 11.96 -20.08 1.52
N VAL A 411 11.81 -21.25 0.91
CA VAL A 411 10.77 -21.51 -0.10
C VAL A 411 9.37 -21.50 0.51
N ILE A 412 9.18 -22.11 1.69
CA ILE A 412 7.88 -22.14 2.39
C ILE A 412 7.53 -20.73 2.89
N PHE A 413 8.49 -20.04 3.50
CA PHE A 413 8.25 -18.79 4.18
C PHE A 413 8.43 -17.52 3.32
N GLY A 414 9.17 -17.61 2.22
CA GLY A 414 9.43 -16.50 1.31
C GLY A 414 8.16 -15.90 0.68
N PRO A 415 7.19 -16.70 0.21
CA PRO A 415 5.91 -16.16 -0.23
C PRO A 415 5.15 -15.44 0.88
N ILE A 416 5.30 -15.84 2.14
CA ILE A 416 4.62 -15.20 3.27
C ILE A 416 5.22 -13.83 3.50
N SER A 417 6.55 -13.77 3.62
CA SER A 417 7.30 -12.56 3.90
C SER A 417 7.15 -11.51 2.81
N SER A 418 7.02 -11.94 1.55
CA SER A 418 6.81 -11.05 0.40
C SER A 418 5.34 -10.67 0.18
N SER A 419 4.40 -11.60 0.37
CA SER A 419 2.99 -11.39 0.04
C SER A 419 2.16 -10.81 1.19
N MET A 420 2.74 -10.75 2.39
CA MET A 420 2.26 -9.99 3.52
C MET A 420 3.36 -8.98 3.85
N PRO A 421 3.16 -7.67 3.67
CA PRO A 421 4.15 -6.67 4.08
C PRO A 421 4.27 -6.57 5.61
N TYR A 422 3.98 -7.64 6.36
CA TYR A 422 4.05 -7.68 7.81
C TYR A 422 5.43 -8.15 8.25
N PRO A 423 5.95 -7.57 9.33
CA PRO A 423 7.36 -7.64 9.65
C PRO A 423 7.78 -8.92 10.39
N TYR A 424 7.19 -10.08 10.05
CA TYR A 424 7.55 -11.31 10.75
C TYR A 424 8.90 -11.82 10.26
N SER A 425 9.90 -11.79 11.13
CA SER A 425 11.19 -12.39 10.86
C SER A 425 11.11 -13.89 11.04
N VAL A 426 11.81 -14.66 10.20
CA VAL A 426 11.84 -16.12 10.31
C VAL A 426 13.19 -16.53 10.86
N LYS A 427 13.15 -17.22 12.00
CA LYS A 427 14.32 -17.75 12.70
C LYS A 427 14.25 -19.26 12.73
N VAL A 428 15.40 -19.90 12.55
CA VAL A 428 15.55 -21.34 12.68
C VAL A 428 16.54 -21.67 13.79
N LYS A 429 16.20 -22.67 14.61
CA LYS A 429 17.04 -23.21 15.67
C LYS A 429 17.29 -24.68 15.41
N PHE A 430 18.54 -25.07 15.31
CA PHE A 430 18.91 -26.49 15.23
C PHE A 430 19.29 -27.01 16.61
N GLY A 431 19.22 -28.34 16.82
CA GLY A 431 19.37 -28.95 18.15
C GLY A 431 20.71 -28.69 18.87
N ASN A 432 21.72 -28.14 18.19
CA ASN A 432 22.97 -27.66 18.79
C ASN A 432 22.85 -26.24 19.40
N GLY A 433 21.65 -25.65 19.41
CA GLY A 433 21.38 -24.32 19.96
C GLY A 433 21.75 -23.16 19.02
N ARG A 434 22.25 -23.43 17.80
CA ARG A 434 22.55 -22.36 16.84
C ARG A 434 21.25 -21.80 16.27
N GLU A 435 21.02 -20.52 16.52
CA GLU A 435 19.95 -19.73 15.92
C GLU A 435 20.46 -19.06 14.64
N ARG A 436 19.66 -19.11 13.57
CA ARG A 436 19.94 -18.41 12.31
C ARG A 436 18.69 -17.65 11.87
N ILE A 437 18.89 -16.45 11.36
CA ILE A 437 17.82 -15.62 10.78
C ILE A 437 17.76 -15.93 9.29
N LEU A 438 16.62 -16.44 8.83
CA LEU A 438 16.40 -16.79 7.43
C LEU A 438 15.78 -15.65 6.63
N ILE A 439 14.87 -14.91 7.28
CA ILE A 439 14.20 -13.75 6.73
C ILE A 439 14.22 -12.68 7.81
N ASP A 440 14.84 -11.54 7.52
CA ASP A 440 14.98 -10.44 8.46
C ASP A 440 14.03 -9.29 8.11
N HIS A 441 13.12 -9.01 9.03
CA HIS A 441 12.21 -7.88 8.99
C HIS A 441 12.29 -7.03 10.27
N SER A 442 13.37 -7.17 11.04
CA SER A 442 13.61 -6.39 12.26
C SER A 442 13.60 -4.86 12.03
N ASN A 443 13.89 -4.42 10.80
CA ASN A 443 13.85 -3.02 10.39
C ASN A 443 12.43 -2.52 10.01
N LEU A 444 11.46 -3.42 9.83
CA LEU A 444 10.08 -3.08 9.51
C LEU A 444 9.25 -3.04 10.79
N SER A 445 8.68 -1.87 11.12
CA SER A 445 7.70 -1.82 12.22
C SER A 445 6.30 -2.13 11.69
N MET A 446 5.56 -2.99 12.37
CA MET A 446 4.16 -3.31 12.04
C MET A 446 3.29 -2.04 11.96
N GLN A 447 3.59 -1.05 12.82
CA GLN A 447 2.90 0.25 12.82
C GLN A 447 3.05 0.98 11.48
N LYS A 448 4.27 1.09 10.92
CA LYS A 448 4.52 1.76 9.63
C LYS A 448 3.77 1.08 8.47
N VAL A 449 3.76 -0.26 8.47
CA VAL A 449 3.06 -1.07 7.45
C VAL A 449 1.55 -0.82 7.52
N LEU A 450 0.98 -0.91 8.72
CA LEU A 450 -0.46 -0.73 8.94
C LEU A 450 -0.90 0.71 8.72
N ASN A 451 -0.01 1.66 8.99
CA ASN A 451 -0.24 3.07 8.74
C ASN A 451 -0.26 3.42 7.24
N ALA A 452 0.15 2.55 6.32
CA ALA A 452 -0.01 2.80 4.89
C ALA A 452 -1.48 2.74 4.39
N SER A 453 -2.45 2.66 5.32
CA SER A 453 -3.89 2.72 5.09
C SER A 453 -4.32 3.77 4.04
N THR A 454 -5.29 3.36 3.22
CA THR A 454 -5.78 3.97 1.99
C THR A 454 -6.75 5.14 2.19
N PHE A 455 -6.72 5.86 3.32
CA PHE A 455 -7.41 7.15 3.42
C PHE A 455 -6.72 8.15 2.48
N LYS A 456 -7.04 8.05 1.19
CA LYS A 456 -6.87 9.15 0.25
C LYS A 456 -7.97 10.13 0.61
N GLY A 457 -7.59 11.16 1.39
CA GLY A 457 -8.44 12.31 1.68
C GLY A 457 -8.90 13.01 0.41
#